data_AF-A0A453A3B4-F1
#
_entry.id   AF-A0A453A3B4-F1
#
_cell.length_a   1.000
_cell.length_b   1.000
_cell.length_c   1.000
_cell.angle_alpha   90.00
_cell.angle_beta   90.00
_cell.angle_gamma   90.00
#
_symmetry.space_group_name_H-M   'P 1'
#
loop_
_entity.id
_entity.type
_entity.pdbx_description
1 polymer ?
#
loop_
_entity_poly.entity_id
_entity_poly.type
_entity_poly.pdbx_seq_one_letter_code
_entity_poly.pdbx_strand_id
1 'polypeptide(L)'
;QAEDVEYKYRLVAVIVHSGPKLHEGHNFAYVRASQIGGQQQESSGTPSWFCANDESITQVSLQQVLECQAYMLFYERVELPKAEPVVEEHLPTEH
;
A
#
# COMPACT_ATOMS: atom_id res chain seq x y z
N GLN A 1 6.30 -29.90 6.31
CA GLN A 1 7.05 -28.91 5.51
C GLN A 1 6.34 -27.59 5.73
N ALA A 2 7.05 -26.51 6.08
CA ALA A 2 6.42 -25.20 6.19
C ALA A 2 6.13 -24.70 4.78
N GLU A 3 4.86 -24.42 4.48
CA GLU A 3 4.47 -23.78 3.22
C GLU A 3 5.11 -22.40 3.17
N ASP A 4 5.76 -22.07 2.06
CA ASP A 4 6.39 -20.76 1.84
C ASP A 4 5.28 -19.76 1.50
N VAL A 5 4.68 -19.15 2.54
CA VAL A 5 3.56 -18.22 2.38
C VAL A 5 4.10 -16.85 1.97
N GLU A 6 3.84 -16.44 0.73
CA GLU A 6 4.19 -15.10 0.25
C GLU A 6 3.29 -14.04 0.91
N TYR A 7 3.89 -13.11 1.65
CA TYR A 7 3.18 -11.95 2.20
C TYR A 7 3.46 -10.70 1.38
N LYS A 8 2.43 -10.15 0.73
CA LYS A 8 2.51 -8.85 0.06
C LYS A 8 1.97 -7.75 0.95
N TYR A 9 2.70 -6.64 0.98
CA TYR A 9 2.35 -5.45 1.73
C TYR A 9 2.33 -4.25 0.81
N ARG A 10 1.48 -3.29 1.14
CA ARG A 10 1.27 -2.08 0.37
C ARG A 10 1.43 -0.87 1.27
N LEU A 11 2.30 0.07 0.87
CA LEU A 11 2.49 1.31 1.60
C LEU A 11 1.21 2.15 1.56
N VAL A 12 0.74 2.57 2.73
CA VAL A 12 -0.46 3.39 2.91
C VAL A 12 -0.16 4.76 3.51
N ALA A 13 0.89 4.89 4.32
CA ALA A 13 1.34 6.19 4.80
C ALA A 13 2.83 6.23 5.13
N VAL A 14 3.41 7.42 5.05
CA VAL A 14 4.77 7.75 5.49
C VAL A 14 4.70 8.94 6.42
N ILE A 15 5.21 8.79 7.64
CA ILE A 15 5.43 9.92 8.54
C ILE A 15 6.84 10.43 8.30
N VAL A 16 6.95 11.73 8.11
CA VAL A 16 8.22 12.43 7.93
C VAL A 16 8.45 13.32 9.14
N HIS A 17 9.66 13.23 9.69
CA HIS A 17 10.14 14.15 10.70
C HIS A 17 11.14 15.12 10.06
N SER A 18 10.80 16.39 10.00
CA SER A 18 11.68 17.46 9.52
C SER A 18 12.26 18.20 10.71
N GLY A 19 13.47 17.85 11.11
CA GLY A 19 14.13 18.45 12.25
C GLY A 19 15.49 17.83 12.54
N PRO A 20 16.38 18.56 13.22
CA PRO A 20 17.70 18.04 13.59
C PRO A 20 17.65 17.07 14.77
N LYS A 21 16.58 17.08 15.59
CA LYS A 21 16.44 16.21 16.75
C LYS A 21 15.03 15.64 16.85
N LEU A 22 14.92 14.46 17.43
CA LEU A 22 13.64 13.76 17.58
C LEU A 22 12.53 14.55 18.31
N HIS A 23 12.91 15.43 19.24
CA HIS A 23 12.00 16.25 20.04
C HIS A 23 11.93 17.72 19.57
N GLU A 24 12.68 18.07 18.53
CA GLU A 24 12.73 19.41 17.95
C GLU A 24 12.60 19.29 16.43
N GLY A 25 11.40 19.52 15.92
CA GLY A 25 11.13 19.44 14.49
C GLY A 25 9.65 19.48 14.21
N HIS A 26 9.32 19.14 12.96
CA HIS A 26 7.96 19.14 12.46
C HIS A 26 7.59 17.77 11.91
N ASN A 27 6.42 17.25 12.28
CA ASN A 27 5.93 15.98 11.76
C ASN A 27 4.79 16.23 10.78
N PHE A 28 4.89 15.62 9.60
CA PHE A 28 3.81 15.60 8.63
C PHE A 28 3.70 14.22 7.99
N ALA A 29 2.61 13.96 7.27
CA ALA A 29 2.32 12.65 6.72
C ALA A 29 2.10 12.71 5.21
N TYR A 30 2.68 11.75 4.48
CA TYR A 30 2.19 11.39 3.16
C TYR A 30 1.19 10.25 3.30
N VAL A 31 -0.03 10.43 2.82
CA VAL A 31 -1.11 9.45 2.94
C VAL A 31 -1.57 9.05 1.55
N ARG A 32 -1.61 7.74 1.32
CA ARG A 32 -2.21 7.17 0.12
C ARG A 32 -3.71 7.32 0.23
N ALA A 33 -4.35 7.90 -0.78
CA ALA A 33 -5.79 7.77 -0.90
C ALA A 33 -6.11 6.30 -1.18
N SER A 34 -6.52 5.58 -0.14
CA SER A 34 -7.24 4.33 -0.31
C SER A 34 -8.61 4.64 -0.89
N GLN A 35 -9.28 3.63 -1.41
CA GLN A 35 -10.68 3.74 -1.82
C GLN A 35 -11.53 3.86 -0.57
N ILE A 36 -11.60 5.06 0.00
CA ILE A 36 -12.44 5.37 1.15
C ILE A 36 -13.88 5.19 0.67
N GLY A 37 -14.51 4.08 1.08
CA GLY A 37 -15.93 3.81 0.80
C GLY A 37 -16.27 2.52 0.05
N GLY A 38 -15.42 1.48 0.06
CA GLY A 38 -15.80 0.15 -0.43
C GLY A 38 -16.08 0.04 -1.93
N GLN A 39 -15.97 1.13 -2.68
CA GLN A 39 -15.91 1.07 -4.12
C GLN A 39 -14.52 0.63 -4.51
N GLN A 40 -14.39 -0.66 -4.84
CA GLN A 40 -13.37 -1.16 -5.76
C GLN A 40 -13.56 -0.43 -7.09
N GLN A 41 -13.14 0.83 -7.16
CA GLN A 41 -12.86 1.42 -8.44
C GLN A 41 -11.58 0.72 -8.90
N GLU A 42 -11.77 -0.29 -9.74
CA GLU A 42 -10.81 -0.83 -10.69
C GLU A 42 -10.27 0.31 -11.59
N SER A 43 -9.71 1.38 -11.01
CA SER A 43 -8.90 2.31 -11.75
C SER A 43 -7.53 1.65 -11.81
N SER A 44 -7.19 1.18 -13.00
CA SER A 44 -5.87 0.76 -13.45
C SER A 44 -4.78 1.85 -13.31
N GLY A 45 -5.00 2.84 -12.44
CA GLY A 45 -4.19 4.04 -12.27
C GLY A 45 -3.34 4.00 -11.01
N THR A 46 -2.26 4.77 -11.05
CA THR A 46 -1.40 5.03 -9.90
C THR A 46 -2.24 5.63 -8.76
N PRO A 47 -2.13 5.11 -7.53
CA PRO A 47 -2.85 5.67 -6.38
C PRO A 47 -2.48 7.14 -6.18
N SER A 48 -3.47 7.95 -5.85
CA SER A 48 -3.23 9.35 -5.47
C SER A 48 -2.62 9.43 -4.07
N TRP A 49 -1.73 10.40 -3.88
CA TRP A 49 -1.05 10.66 -2.61
C TRP A 49 -1.29 12.09 -2.17
N PHE A 50 -1.33 12.30 -0.86
CA PHE A 50 -1.57 13.59 -0.25
C PHE A 50 -0.53 13.85 0.83
N CYS A 51 0.01 15.07 0.87
CA CYS A 51 0.77 15.60 1.98
C CYS A 51 -0.21 16.24 2.97
N ALA A 52 -0.33 15.66 4.15
CA ALA A 52 -1.03 16.19 5.29
C ALA A 52 -0.02 16.87 6.23
N ASN A 53 0.05 18.20 6.13
CA ASN A 53 0.96 19.04 6.89
C ASN A 53 0.12 20.01 7.74
N ASP A 54 -0.12 19.62 8.99
CA ASP A 54 -1.06 20.29 9.91
C ASP A 54 -2.43 20.53 9.26
N GLU A 55 -2.82 21.79 9.07
CA GLU A 55 -4.09 22.18 8.47
C GLU A 55 -4.07 22.12 6.93
N SER A 56 -2.89 21.98 6.31
CA SER A 56 -2.72 21.94 4.86
C SER A 56 -2.71 20.51 4.32
N ILE A 57 -3.71 20.20 3.49
CA ILE A 57 -3.77 18.95 2.72
C ILE A 57 -3.54 19.28 1.25
N THR A 58 -2.48 18.72 0.65
CA THR A 58 -2.14 18.94 -0.76
C THR A 58 -1.87 17.64 -1.48
N GLN A 59 -2.31 17.51 -2.73
CA GLN A 59 -1.99 16.34 -3.54
C GLN A 59 -0.51 16.38 -3.95
N VAL A 60 0.15 15.22 -3.90
CA VAL A 60 1.57 15.06 -4.26
C VAL A 60 1.77 13.86 -5.17
N SER A 61 2.91 13.81 -5.88
CA SER A 61 3.28 12.66 -6.68
C SER A 61 3.82 11.52 -5.81
N LEU A 62 3.72 10.28 -6.31
CA LEU A 62 4.37 9.13 -5.67
C LEU A 62 5.90 9.34 -5.56
N GLN A 63 6.51 9.98 -6.55
CA GLN A 63 7.95 10.26 -6.52
C GLN A 63 8.35 11.08 -5.29
N GLN A 64 7.60 12.15 -4.99
CA GLN A 64 7.85 12.96 -3.78
C GLN A 64 7.74 12.14 -2.49
N VAL A 65 6.79 11.20 -2.44
CA VAL A 65 6.63 10.29 -1.28
C VAL A 65 7.82 9.35 -1.16
N LEU A 66 8.31 8.80 -2.27
CA LEU A 66 9.43 7.83 -2.28
C LEU A 66 10.79 8.50 -2.02
N GLU A 67 10.94 9.78 -2.37
CA GLU A 67 12.18 10.55 -2.15
C GLU A 67 12.29 11.15 -0.75
N CYS A 68 11.23 11.08 0.07
CA CYS A 68 11.23 11.69 1.39
C CYS A 68 12.11 10.93 2.40
N GLN A 69 12.59 11.65 3.42
CA GLN A 69 13.28 11.06 4.55
C GLN A 69 12.25 10.47 5.53
N ALA A 70 11.85 9.22 5.26
CA ALA A 70 10.85 8.52 6.06
C ALA A 70 11.32 8.33 7.52
N TYR A 71 10.48 8.73 8.47
CA TYR A 71 10.66 8.44 9.89
C TYR A 71 9.88 7.19 10.31
N MET A 72 8.63 7.04 9.85
CA MET A 72 7.82 5.83 10.06
C MET A 72 7.07 5.46 8.79
N LEU A 73 6.93 4.16 8.52
CA LEU A 73 6.21 3.63 7.37
C LEU A 73 5.03 2.77 7.84
N PHE A 74 3.87 2.98 7.24
CA PHE A 74 2.66 2.22 7.51
C PHE A 74 2.29 1.42 6.27
N TYR A 75 2.11 0.11 6.46
CA TYR A 75 1.75 -0.83 5.41
C TYR A 75 0.47 -1.60 5.78
N GLU A 76 -0.36 -1.88 4.79
CA GLU A 76 -1.45 -2.84 4.89
C GLU A 76 -1.06 -4.16 4.20
N ARG A 77 -1.56 -5.29 4.73
CA ARG A 77 -1.39 -6.59 4.07
C ARG A 77 -2.31 -6.65 2.86
N VAL A 78 -1.76 -7.01 1.70
CA VAL A 78 -2.55 -7.29 0.51
C VAL A 78 -2.96 -8.74 0.56
N GLU A 79 -4.27 -9.00 0.58
CA GLU A 79 -4.77 -10.37 0.43
C GLU A 79 -4.55 -10.82 -1.01
N LEU A 80 -3.75 -11.89 -1.17
CA LEU A 80 -3.63 -12.55 -2.45
C LEU A 80 -4.90 -13.37 -2.69
N PRO A 81 -5.50 -13.33 -3.90
CA PRO A 81 -6.50 -14.30 -4.28
C PRO A 81 -5.94 -15.70 -4.04
N LYS A 82 -6.68 -16.55 -3.33
CA LYS A 82 -6.29 -17.96 -3.21
C LYS A 82 -6.20 -18.53 -4.62
N ALA A 83 -5.08 -19.15 -4.97
CA ALA A 83 -5.00 -19.91 -6.20
C ALA A 83 -6.14 -20.93 -6.19
N GLU A 84 -7.06 -20.83 -7.14
CA GLU A 84 -8.09 -21.85 -7.31
C GLU A 84 -7.38 -23.16 -7.68
N PRO A 85 -7.69 -24.29 -7.03
CA PRO A 85 -7.12 -25.56 -7.42
C PRO A 85 -7.53 -25.84 -8.87
N VAL A 86 -6.54 -26.00 -9.74
CA VAL A 86 -6.76 -26.47 -11.11
C VAL A 86 -7.42 -27.84 -11.00
N VAL A 87 -8.72 -27.89 -11.28
CA VAL A 87 -9.45 -29.14 -11.44
C VAL A 87 -8.89 -29.80 -12.70
N GLU A 88 -8.01 -30.79 -12.55
CA GLU A 88 -7.65 -31.68 -13.64
C GLU A 88 -8.90 -32.48 -14.05
N GLU A 89 -9.58 -32.03 -15.11
CA GLU A 89 -10.57 -32.82 -15.81
C GLU A 89 -9.90 -34.11 -16.32
N HIS A 90 -10.18 -35.22 -15.62
CA HIS A 90 -9.85 -36.54 -16.12
C HIS A 90 -10.79 -36.85 -17.29
N LEU A 91 -10.24 -36.87 -18.50
CA LEU A 91 -10.92 -37.33 -19.71
C LEU A 91 -11.42 -38.77 -19.50
N PRO A 92 -12.67 -39.11 -19.88
CA PRO A 92 -13.15 -40.48 -19.80
C PRO A 92 -12.36 -41.36 -20.76
N THR A 93 -11.77 -42.44 -20.25
CA THR A 93 -11.20 -43.50 -21.10
C THR A 93 -12.37 -44.30 -21.66
N GLU A 94 -12.53 -44.31 -22.98
CA GLU A 94 -13.53 -45.13 -23.67
C GLU A 94 -13.31 -46.62 -23.40
N HIS A 95 -14.40 -47.33 -23.10
CA HIS A 95 -14.51 -48.79 -23.11
C HIS A 95 -15.74 -49.21 -23.90
#